data_AF-A0A2D4ES32-F1
#
_entry.id   AF-A0A2D4ES32-F1
#
_cell.length_a   1.000
_cell.length_b   1.000
_cell.length_c   1.000
_cell.angle_alpha   90.00
_cell.angle_beta   90.00
_cell.angle_gamma   90.00
#
_symmetry.space_group_name_H-M   'P 1'
#
loop_
_entity.id
_entity.type
_entity.pdbx_description
1 polymer ?
#
loop_
_entity_poly.entity_id
_entity_poly.type
_entity_poly.pdbx_seq_one_letter_code
_entity_poly.pdbx_strand_id
1 'polypeptide(L)'
;CLTHSLHPSSRKKETIAQPIQNITVKDRPEIKVKISKKIVREHLSDLDENKSSGLMGLHPRVSKELAEVISEPLHHIFQKSWSTGELPEDWKRADVVPIFKKG
;
A
#
# COMPACT_ATOMS: atom_id res chain seq x y z
N CYS A 1 30.31 -10.63 58.42
CA CYS A 1 30.40 -12.02 57.94
C CYS A 1 28.99 -12.60 57.87
N LEU A 2 28.66 -13.34 56.79
CA LEU A 2 27.31 -13.64 56.24
C LEU A 2 26.78 -12.48 55.38
N THR A 3 26.41 -12.62 54.10
CA THR A 3 25.86 -13.76 53.36
C THR A 3 26.31 -13.78 51.89
N HIS A 4 26.32 -15.00 51.32
CA HIS A 4 26.42 -15.35 49.91
C HIS A 4 25.32 -14.70 49.04
N SER A 5 25.60 -14.40 47.76
CA SER A 5 25.08 -15.21 46.63
C SER A 5 25.28 -14.56 45.26
N LEU A 6 26.00 -15.30 44.41
CA LEU A 6 25.66 -15.74 43.05
C LEU A 6 25.03 -14.74 42.05
N HIS A 7 25.82 -14.53 41.00
CA HIS A 7 25.54 -14.00 39.67
C HIS A 7 24.22 -14.47 39.03
N PRO A 8 23.43 -13.61 38.36
CA PRO A 8 22.43 -14.05 37.40
C PRO A 8 23.03 -14.15 36.00
N SER A 9 23.12 -15.41 35.59
CA SER A 9 23.29 -15.95 34.25
C SER A 9 22.50 -15.22 33.16
N SER A 10 23.15 -15.14 32.00
CA SER A 10 22.67 -14.75 30.68
C SER A 10 21.24 -15.22 30.37
N ARG A 11 20.29 -14.30 30.24
CA ARG A 11 19.04 -14.57 29.53
C ARG A 11 19.24 -14.24 28.05
N LYS A 12 19.58 -15.25 27.25
CA LYS A 12 19.37 -15.20 25.80
C LYS A 12 17.90 -14.85 25.57
N LYS A 13 17.62 -13.73 24.89
CA LYS A 13 16.27 -13.43 24.42
C LYS A 13 16.01 -14.37 23.24
N GLU A 14 15.52 -15.58 23.53
CA GLU A 14 14.88 -16.39 22.51
C GLU A 14 13.59 -15.70 22.11
N THR A 15 13.64 -14.99 20.99
CA THR A 15 12.43 -14.54 20.30
C THR A 15 11.69 -15.78 19.85
N ILE A 16 10.62 -16.13 20.56
CA ILE A 16 9.66 -17.13 20.12
C ILE A 16 9.03 -16.55 18.85
N ALA A 17 9.52 -16.98 17.68
CA ALA A 17 8.80 -16.76 16.44
C ALA A 17 7.50 -17.54 16.57
N GLN A 18 6.39 -16.82 16.80
CA GLN A 18 5.08 -17.43 16.65
C GLN A 18 4.95 -17.88 15.19
N PRO A 19 4.38 -19.06 14.91
CA PRO A 19 4.08 -19.42 13.53
C PRO A 19 3.23 -18.29 12.96
N ILE A 20 3.71 -17.65 11.90
CA ILE A 20 2.84 -16.82 11.07
C ILE A 20 1.78 -17.80 10.59
N GLN A 21 0.59 -17.71 11.15
CA GLN A 21 -0.53 -18.47 10.62
C GLN A 21 -0.74 -17.91 9.21
N ASN A 22 -0.43 -18.72 8.20
CA ASN A 22 -0.77 -18.41 6.82
C ASN A 22 -2.28 -18.27 6.79
N ILE A 23 -2.77 -17.03 6.86
CA ILE A 23 -4.19 -16.73 6.69
C ILE A 23 -4.52 -17.19 5.28
N THR A 24 -5.10 -18.38 5.18
CA THR A 24 -5.65 -18.87 3.92
C THR A 24 -6.73 -17.88 3.53
N VAL A 25 -6.61 -17.32 2.33
CA VAL A 25 -7.51 -16.28 1.75
C VAL A 25 -9.01 -16.63 1.84
N LYS A 26 -9.33 -17.89 2.16
CA LYS A 26 -10.67 -18.49 2.23
C LYS A 26 -11.58 -17.93 3.33
N ASP A 27 -11.05 -17.34 4.40
CA ASP A 27 -11.87 -16.81 5.51
C ASP A 27 -12.13 -15.31 5.45
N ARG A 28 -11.74 -14.63 4.36
CA ARG A 28 -12.08 -13.22 4.19
C ARG A 28 -13.55 -13.12 3.81
N PRO A 29 -14.41 -12.43 4.58
CA PRO A 29 -15.75 -12.14 4.10
C PRO A 29 -15.60 -11.45 2.75
N GLU A 30 -16.28 -11.98 1.72
CA GLU A 30 -16.30 -11.38 0.39
C GLU A 30 -16.95 -10.01 0.49
N ILE A 31 -16.16 -8.98 0.83
CA ILE A 31 -16.60 -7.61 0.68
C ILE A 31 -16.67 -7.39 -0.83
N LYS A 32 -17.89 -7.47 -1.38
CA LYS A 32 -18.21 -7.10 -2.76
C LYS A 32 -18.06 -5.59 -2.93
N VAL A 33 -16.83 -5.10 -2.94
CA VAL A 33 -16.53 -3.74 -3.36
C VAL A 33 -16.68 -3.68 -4.87
N LYS A 34 -17.70 -2.97 -5.33
CA LYS A 34 -17.87 -2.67 -6.76
C LYS A 34 -17.20 -1.34 -7.06
N ILE A 35 -15.96 -1.40 -7.52
CA ILE A 35 -15.26 -0.23 -8.03
C ILE A 35 -15.88 0.09 -9.38
N SER A 36 -16.52 1.25 -9.55
CA SER A 36 -17.13 1.64 -10.84
C SER A 36 -16.27 2.68 -11.55
N LYS A 37 -16.31 2.69 -12.89
CA LYS A 37 -15.65 3.72 -13.71
C LYS A 37 -15.99 5.13 -13.24
N LYS A 38 -17.27 5.37 -12.90
CA LYS A 38 -17.75 6.67 -12.41
C LYS A 38 -16.98 7.13 -11.17
N ILE A 39 -16.86 6.25 -10.16
CA ILE A 39 -16.12 6.56 -8.92
C ILE A 39 -14.65 6.87 -9.22
N VAL A 40 -14.03 6.11 -10.12
CA VAL A 40 -12.64 6.34 -10.54
C VAL A 40 -12.50 7.70 -11.21
N ARG A 41 -13.41 8.04 -12.14
CA ARG A 41 -13.42 9.33 -12.83
C ARG A 41 -13.61 10.51 -11.88
N GLU A 42 -14.54 10.40 -10.92
CA GLU A 42 -14.80 11.43 -9.93
C GLU A 42 -13.54 11.70 -9.10
N HIS A 43 -12.88 10.64 -8.60
CA HIS A 43 -11.62 10.78 -7.85
C HIS A 43 -10.50 11.41 -8.69
N LEU A 44 -10.41 11.10 -9.98
CA LEU A 44 -9.42 11.70 -10.88
C LEU A 44 -9.71 13.18 -11.15
N SER A 45 -10.98 13.57 -11.18
CA SER A 45 -11.41 14.95 -11.41
C SER A 45 -11.17 15.83 -10.18
N ASP A 46 -11.23 15.25 -8.98
CA ASP A 46 -11.08 15.93 -7.70
C ASP A 46 -9.63 16.02 -7.19
N LEU A 47 -8.64 15.63 -8.01
CA LEU A 47 -7.23 15.70 -7.62
C LEU A 47 -6.79 17.14 -7.30
N ASP A 48 -6.02 17.35 -6.24
CA ASP A 48 -5.41 18.65 -5.97
C ASP A 48 -4.21 18.89 -6.90
N GLU A 49 -4.27 19.97 -7.68
CA GLU A 49 -3.25 20.34 -8.67
C GLU A 49 -1.91 20.68 -8.05
N ASN A 50 -1.88 21.05 -6.76
CA ASN A 50 -0.66 21.37 -6.05
C ASN A 50 0.04 20.13 -5.48
N LYS A 51 -0.51 18.93 -5.70
CA LYS A 51 0.10 17.67 -5.26
C LYS A 51 1.14 17.17 -6.25
N SER A 52 2.06 16.36 -5.75
CA SER A 52 3.03 15.66 -6.60
C SER A 52 2.31 14.69 -7.54
N SER A 53 2.96 14.40 -8.67
CA SER A 53 2.45 13.56 -9.77
C SER A 53 2.14 12.09 -9.44
N GLY A 54 2.29 11.67 -8.17
CA GLY A 54 1.88 10.37 -7.66
C GLY A 54 2.38 9.14 -8.43
N LEU A 55 1.69 8.01 -8.21
CA LEU A 55 1.98 6.68 -8.77
C LEU A 55 1.90 6.62 -10.32
N MET A 56 1.27 7.61 -10.95
CA MET A 56 1.09 7.68 -12.40
C MET A 56 2.16 8.52 -13.07
N GLY A 57 2.99 9.26 -12.32
CA GLY A 57 3.99 10.19 -12.87
C GLY A 57 3.39 11.35 -13.67
N LEU A 58 2.06 11.46 -13.75
CA LEU A 58 1.35 12.51 -14.46
C LEU A 58 1.05 13.68 -13.51
N HIS A 59 1.33 14.90 -13.94
CA HIS A 59 0.92 16.09 -13.20
C HIS A 59 -0.62 16.04 -12.95
N PRO A 60 -1.13 16.37 -11.76
CA PRO A 60 -2.54 16.15 -11.45
C PRO A 60 -3.52 16.85 -12.41
N ARG A 61 -3.13 18.01 -12.97
CA ARG A 61 -3.87 18.68 -14.06
C ARG A 61 -4.06 17.79 -15.30
N VAL A 62 -3.03 17.08 -15.72
CA VAL A 62 -3.09 16.14 -16.86
C VAL A 62 -4.03 14.97 -16.53
N SER A 63 -3.95 14.45 -15.30
CA SER A 63 -4.85 13.39 -14.83
C SER A 63 -6.32 13.81 -14.81
N LYS A 64 -6.62 15.07 -14.49
CA LYS A 64 -7.99 15.62 -14.59
C LYS A 64 -8.46 15.71 -16.03
N GLU A 65 -7.66 16.27 -16.92
CA GLU A 65 -8.00 16.42 -18.34
C GLU A 65 -8.22 15.07 -19.01
N LEU A 66 -7.44 14.05 -18.62
CA LEU A 66 -7.54 12.69 -19.13
C LEU A 66 -8.48 11.79 -18.34
N ALA A 67 -9.18 12.28 -17.32
CA ALA A 67 -9.96 11.48 -16.38
C ALA A 67 -10.96 10.54 -17.07
N GLU A 68 -11.62 11.01 -18.13
CA GLU A 68 -12.57 10.19 -18.88
C GLU A 68 -11.88 9.00 -19.55
N VAL A 69 -10.72 9.23 -20.17
CA VAL A 69 -9.97 8.22 -20.93
C VAL A 69 -9.30 7.22 -20.00
N ILE A 70 -8.67 7.68 -18.91
CA ILE A 70 -7.90 6.81 -18.01
C ILE A 70 -8.78 6.10 -16.96
N SER A 71 -10.02 6.58 -16.73
CA SER A 71 -10.93 5.95 -15.77
C SER A 71 -11.30 4.51 -16.15
N GLU A 72 -11.41 4.22 -17.44
CA GLU A 72 -11.72 2.88 -17.95
C GLU A 72 -10.60 1.87 -17.65
N PRO A 73 -9.34 2.06 -18.10
CA PRO A 73 -8.27 1.12 -17.79
C PRO A 73 -7.99 1.01 -16.28
N LEU A 74 -8.06 2.11 -15.53
CA LEU A 74 -7.86 2.08 -14.07
C LEU A 74 -8.97 1.30 -13.37
N HIS A 75 -10.23 1.45 -13.80
CA HIS A 75 -11.34 0.64 -13.28
C HIS A 75 -11.05 -0.87 -13.44
N HIS A 76 -10.61 -1.30 -14.61
CA HIS A 76 -10.27 -2.71 -14.86
C HIS A 76 -9.12 -3.19 -13.99
N ILE A 77 -8.06 -2.39 -13.84
CA ILE A 77 -6.91 -2.73 -12.99
C ILE A 77 -7.35 -2.85 -11.52
N PHE A 78 -8.11 -1.89 -11.00
CA PHE A 78 -8.57 -1.93 -9.62
C PHE A 78 -9.52 -3.09 -9.36
N GLN A 79 -10.46 -3.35 -10.27
CA GLN A 79 -11.40 -4.46 -10.13
C GLN A 79 -10.67 -5.81 -10.16
N LYS A 80 -9.71 -5.97 -11.07
CA LYS A 80 -8.87 -7.17 -11.14
C LYS A 80 -8.03 -7.33 -9.89
N SER A 81 -7.42 -6.25 -9.40
CA SER A 81 -6.61 -6.25 -8.18
C SER A 81 -7.43 -6.61 -6.94
N TRP A 82 -8.65 -6.08 -6.83
CA TRP A 82 -9.57 -6.43 -5.76
C TRP A 82 -9.97 -7.91 -5.79
N SER A 83 -10.23 -8.43 -6.99
CA SER A 83 -10.72 -9.80 -7.19
C SER A 83 -9.61 -10.86 -7.03
N THR A 84 -8.39 -10.55 -7.45
CA THR A 84 -7.24 -11.48 -7.40
C THR A 84 -6.38 -11.30 -6.16
N GLY A 85 -6.48 -10.14 -5.50
CA GLY A 85 -5.56 -9.75 -4.42
C GLY A 85 -4.16 -9.36 -4.93
N GLU A 86 -3.95 -9.26 -6.24
CA GLU A 86 -2.65 -8.96 -6.85
C GLU A 86 -2.62 -7.58 -7.49
N LEU A 87 -1.59 -6.80 -7.18
CA LEU A 87 -1.31 -5.51 -7.85
C LEU A 87 -0.43 -5.70 -9.10
N PRO A 88 -0.51 -4.79 -10.09
CA PRO A 88 0.48 -4.69 -11.16
C PRO A 88 1.90 -4.60 -10.59
N GLU A 89 2.86 -5.24 -11.26
CA GLU A 89 4.26 -5.27 -10.81
C GLU A 89 4.86 -3.86 -10.66
N ASP A 90 4.54 -2.97 -11.60
CA ASP A 90 4.99 -1.58 -11.56
C ASP A 90 4.50 -0.82 -10.33
N TRP A 91 3.35 -1.18 -9.78
CA TRP A 91 2.80 -0.55 -8.56
C TRP A 91 3.39 -1.12 -7.28
N LYS A 92 4.02 -2.30 -7.35
CA LYS A 92 4.76 -2.90 -6.23
C LYS A 92 6.16 -2.29 -6.08
N ARG A 93 6.66 -1.62 -7.12
CA ARG A 93 7.97 -0.96 -7.14
C ARG A 93 7.83 0.49 -6.65
N ALA A 94 8.77 0.94 -5.82
CA ALA A 94 8.82 2.32 -5.35
C ALA A 94 9.99 3.04 -6.00
N ASP A 95 9.73 4.18 -6.64
CA ASP A 95 10.77 5.09 -7.12
C ASP A 95 11.23 5.99 -5.97
N VAL A 96 12.46 5.80 -5.52
CA VAL A 96 13.05 6.60 -4.42
C VAL A 96 13.73 7.83 -5.02
N VAL A 97 13.10 9.00 -4.84
CA VAL A 97 13.67 10.29 -5.24
C VAL A 97 14.16 11.04 -4.00
N PRO A 98 15.46 11.38 -3.89
CA PRO A 98 15.97 12.15 -2.76
C PRO A 98 15.44 13.58 -2.78
N ILE A 99 14.88 14.04 -1.65
CA ILE A 99 14.40 15.42 -1.47
C ILE A 99 15.43 16.19 -0.64
N PHE A 100 16.08 17.18 -1.26
CA PHE A 100 17.00 18.07 -0.56
C PHE A 100 16.21 19.10 0.26
N LYS A 101 16.40 19.10 1.59
CA LYS A 101 15.89 20.15 2.48
C LYS A 101 16.97 21.23 2.65
N LYS A 102 16.58 22.51 2.58
CA LYS A 102 17.46 23.61 2.99
C LYS A 102 17.61 23.56 4.52
N GLY A 103 18.85 23.66 5.00
CA GLY A 103 19.20 23.80 6.41
C GLY A 103 18.96 25.21 6.93
#